data_AF-A0A7S2GD27-F1
#
_entry.id   AF-A0A7S2GD27-F1
#
_cell.length_a   1.000
_cell.length_b   1.000
_cell.length_c   1.000
_cell.angle_alpha   90.00
_cell.angle_beta   90.00
_cell.angle_gamma   90.00
#
_symmetry.space_group_name_H-M   'P 1'
#
loop_
_entity.id
_entity.type
_entity.pdbx_description
1 polymer ?
#
loop_
_entity_poly.entity_id
_entity_poly.type
_entity_poly.pdbx_seq_one_letter_code
_entity_poly.pdbx_strand_id
1 'polypeptide(L)'
;EGICEDKNIHAIIDVPSNRIRIEAKDVVKSACPQLPHTIKVHTPEMINLNMGLHHGDIHIKGTKIEGDVELETNNGDIHISKLRGEEISIAAPNGQISISKSVEASNILIVAPVVVVKKASSSEKLHIKSGAEHCAEKRSSVSIGALYSPNALVQSFGKKECNIDLDAIHGAIQVEAERGNVSLKRITGNTKVNLRSGGSVHAEFDMPHGVSELTNGGGDVSLLVNHQALAKVELRASDDGGVTVVPGGSFDGEITPTSAVGYLTPDESRATVAGRGAAMGKVNLEGAERSSYTTSFFGDGAEESEAVPAIVALGSTEVRLESLSWMDSIKRKFDVA
;
A
#
# COMPACT_ATOMS: atom_id res chain seq x y z
N GLU A 1 40.67 -35.98 10.05
CA GLU A 1 39.72 -34.86 10.14
C GLU A 1 40.26 -33.73 9.27
N GLY A 2 39.59 -33.44 8.15
CA GLY A 2 40.03 -32.38 7.23
C GLY A 2 39.64 -31.02 7.80
N ILE A 3 40.60 -30.12 7.95
CA ILE A 3 40.37 -28.73 8.32
C ILE A 3 39.75 -28.04 7.10
N CYS A 4 38.44 -27.79 7.13
CA CYS A 4 37.80 -26.90 6.16
C CYS A 4 38.17 -25.46 6.53
N GLU A 5 39.13 -24.87 5.82
CA GLU A 5 39.40 -23.44 5.92
C GLU A 5 38.40 -22.66 5.05
N ASP A 6 37.34 -22.14 5.65
CA ASP A 6 36.47 -21.14 5.04
C ASP A 6 37.22 -19.80 4.96
N LYS A 7 37.89 -19.53 3.84
CA LYS A 7 38.64 -18.29 3.60
C LYS A 7 38.34 -17.69 2.24
N ASN A 8 37.13 -17.18 1.99
CA ASN A 8 36.80 -16.56 0.69
C ASN A 8 35.91 -15.30 0.75
N ILE A 9 35.95 -14.51 1.84
CA ILE A 9 35.38 -13.15 1.82
C ILE A 9 36.49 -12.16 1.46
N HIS A 10 36.33 -11.45 0.34
CA HIS A 10 37.24 -10.40 -0.09
C HIS A 10 36.54 -9.03 0.04
N ALA A 11 37.08 -8.15 0.88
CA ALA A 11 36.70 -6.74 0.89
C ALA A 11 37.64 -5.96 -0.03
N ILE A 12 37.09 -5.30 -1.05
CA ILE A 12 37.81 -4.44 -1.98
C ILE A 12 37.35 -2.99 -1.71
N ILE A 13 38.29 -2.15 -1.26
CA ILE A 13 38.04 -0.72 -1.08
C ILE A 13 38.57 0.00 -2.31
N ASP A 14 37.68 0.55 -3.13
CA ASP A 14 38.01 1.30 -4.34
C ASP A 14 37.98 2.80 -4.05
N VAL A 15 39.14 3.32 -3.62
CA VAL A 15 39.29 4.72 -3.17
C VAL A 15 39.01 5.75 -4.27
N PRO A 16 39.44 5.58 -5.54
CA PRO A 16 39.14 6.51 -6.63
C PRO A 16 37.64 6.72 -6.90
N SER A 17 36.82 5.69 -6.72
CA SER A 17 35.37 5.76 -6.97
C SER A 17 34.55 6.09 -5.72
N ASN A 18 35.21 6.33 -4.58
CA ASN A 18 34.58 6.47 -3.26
C ASN A 18 33.59 5.33 -2.95
N ARG A 19 33.93 4.11 -3.41
CA ARG A 19 33.08 2.92 -3.31
C ARG A 19 33.75 1.85 -2.45
N ILE A 20 33.00 1.29 -1.52
CA ILE A 20 33.40 0.08 -0.80
C ILE A 20 32.64 -1.09 -1.43
N ARG A 21 33.37 -2.10 -1.93
CA ARG A 21 32.79 -3.31 -2.53
C ARG A 21 33.22 -4.53 -1.72
N ILE A 22 32.27 -5.22 -1.10
CA ILE A 22 32.54 -6.45 -0.35
C ILE A 22 31.96 -7.60 -1.16
N GLU A 23 32.80 -8.58 -1.53
CA GLU A 23 32.38 -9.73 -2.32
C GLU A 23 32.84 -11.03 -1.67
N ALA A 24 31.94 -11.99 -1.57
CA ALA A 24 32.32 -13.37 -1.33
C ALA A 24 32.62 -14.01 -2.69
N LYS A 25 33.81 -14.57 -2.88
CA LYS A 25 34.08 -15.39 -4.08
C LYS A 25 33.28 -16.67 -3.99
N ASP A 26 32.86 -17.18 -5.15
CA ASP A 26 32.20 -18.47 -5.25
C ASP A 26 33.01 -19.54 -4.51
N VAL A 27 32.41 -20.05 -3.43
CA VAL A 27 32.94 -21.22 -2.74
C VAL A 27 32.51 -22.40 -3.61
N VAL A 28 33.47 -22.96 -4.37
CA VAL A 28 33.28 -24.23 -5.07
C VAL A 28 32.66 -25.21 -4.07
N LYS A 29 31.48 -25.76 -4.40
CA LYS A 29 30.72 -26.73 -3.57
C LYS A 29 31.68 -27.70 -2.89
N SER A 30 32.09 -27.37 -1.66
CA SER A 30 32.93 -28.24 -0.87
C SER A 30 31.99 -29.24 -0.21
N ALA A 31 32.46 -30.47 0.03
CA ALA A 31 31.69 -31.48 0.75
C ALA A 31 31.48 -31.14 2.25
N CYS A 32 31.78 -29.91 2.66
CA CYS A 32 31.72 -29.45 4.03
C CYS A 32 30.33 -28.84 4.32
N PRO A 33 29.71 -29.15 5.46
CA PRO A 33 28.48 -28.51 5.87
C PRO A 33 28.72 -27.00 6.01
N GLN A 34 28.00 -26.20 5.21
CA GLN A 34 28.12 -24.74 5.24
C GLN A 34 27.56 -24.21 6.57
N LEU A 35 28.44 -23.64 7.39
CA LEU A 35 28.02 -22.91 8.58
C LEU A 35 27.45 -21.55 8.15
N PRO A 36 26.43 -21.02 8.84
CA PRO A 36 25.88 -19.70 8.51
C PRO A 36 26.95 -18.63 8.73
N HIS A 37 27.24 -17.86 7.69
CA HIS A 37 28.14 -16.70 7.78
C HIS A 37 27.34 -15.44 8.15
N THR A 38 27.90 -14.61 9.02
CA THR A 38 27.34 -13.29 9.36
C THR A 38 28.35 -12.21 9.00
N ILE A 39 27.97 -11.32 8.08
CA ILE A 39 28.76 -10.15 7.73
C ILE A 39 28.12 -8.94 8.41
N LYS A 40 28.89 -8.19 9.21
CA LYS A 40 28.45 -6.95 9.84
C LYS A 40 29.22 -5.79 9.21
N VAL A 41 28.49 -4.82 8.67
CA VAL A 41 29.05 -3.61 8.07
C VAL A 41 28.48 -2.41 8.83
N HIS A 42 29.35 -1.51 9.26
CA HIS A 42 28.97 -0.24 9.86
C HIS A 42 29.17 0.86 8.82
N THR A 43 28.11 1.59 8.51
CA THR A 43 28.11 2.66 7.51
C THR A 43 27.66 3.98 8.15
N PRO A 44 28.06 5.13 7.58
CA PRO A 44 27.41 6.41 7.86
C PRO A 44 25.91 6.37 7.54
N GLU A 45 25.14 7.31 8.09
CA GLU A 45 23.71 7.44 7.76
C GLU A 45 23.49 7.87 6.31
N MET A 46 24.33 8.77 5.77
CA MET A 46 24.25 9.24 4.39
C MET A 46 25.13 8.39 3.47
N ILE A 47 24.53 7.45 2.76
CA ILE A 47 25.24 6.51 1.88
C ILE A 47 24.30 5.93 0.83
N ASN A 48 24.81 5.78 -0.39
CA ASN A 48 24.17 4.95 -1.40
C ASN A 48 24.54 3.49 -1.16
N LEU A 49 23.54 2.62 -1.03
CA LEU A 49 23.73 1.22 -0.64
C LEU A 49 23.19 0.30 -1.72
N ASN A 50 24.08 -0.49 -2.33
CA ASN A 50 23.70 -1.62 -3.17
C ASN A 50 24.15 -2.91 -2.49
N MET A 51 23.22 -3.83 -2.23
CA MET A 51 23.47 -5.12 -1.61
C MET A 51 22.64 -6.22 -2.29
N GLY A 52 23.31 -7.23 -2.84
CA GLY A 52 22.68 -8.39 -3.45
C GLY A 52 23.15 -9.69 -2.81
N LEU A 53 22.22 -10.58 -2.48
CA LEU A 53 22.48 -11.92 -1.97
C LEU A 53 21.75 -12.98 -2.82
N HIS A 54 22.40 -14.11 -3.08
CA HIS A 54 21.68 -15.26 -3.65
C HIS A 54 20.88 -16.02 -2.59
N HIS A 55 21.43 -16.15 -1.38
CA HIS A 55 20.80 -16.79 -0.23
C HIS A 55 21.17 -16.04 1.04
N GLY A 56 20.21 -15.90 1.94
CA GLY A 56 20.41 -15.27 3.24
C GLY A 56 19.70 -13.93 3.40
N ASP A 57 19.67 -13.48 4.65
CA ASP A 57 18.84 -12.37 5.08
C ASP A 57 19.61 -11.05 5.11
N ILE A 58 18.94 -9.96 4.75
CA ILE A 58 19.47 -8.60 4.85
C ILE A 58 18.82 -7.92 6.06
N HIS A 59 19.64 -7.44 6.99
CA HIS A 59 19.18 -6.66 8.14
C HIS A 59 19.79 -5.27 8.16
N ILE A 60 18.99 -4.24 7.90
CA ILE A 60 19.37 -2.83 8.10
C ILE A 60 18.85 -2.38 9.47
N LYS A 61 19.74 -2.48 10.45
CA LYS A 61 19.49 -2.05 11.83
C LYS A 61 19.99 -0.62 12.04
N GLY A 62 19.32 0.14 12.91
CA GLY A 62 19.72 1.50 13.27
C GLY A 62 18.62 2.54 13.11
N THR A 63 19.04 3.80 13.07
CA THR A 63 18.19 4.99 12.98
C THR A 63 17.59 5.16 11.59
N LYS A 64 18.44 5.29 10.55
CA LYS A 64 18.07 5.47 9.14
C LYS A 64 19.28 5.29 8.22
N ILE A 65 19.03 4.95 6.96
CA ILE A 65 19.95 5.15 5.84
C ILE A 65 19.32 6.20 4.92
N GLU A 66 20.12 7.18 4.49
CA GLU A 66 19.75 8.26 3.58
C GLU A 66 20.62 8.21 2.31
N GLY A 67 20.01 7.94 1.17
CA GLY A 67 20.69 7.79 -0.13
C GLY A 67 19.91 6.85 -1.05
N ASP A 68 20.46 6.57 -2.23
CA ASP A 68 19.86 5.59 -3.14
C ASP A 68 20.15 4.18 -2.65
N VAL A 69 19.11 3.35 -2.60
CA VAL A 69 19.18 2.03 -1.97
C VAL A 69 18.65 0.96 -2.93
N GLU A 70 19.48 -0.03 -3.19
CA GLU A 70 19.13 -1.23 -3.94
C GLU A 70 19.46 -2.45 -3.09
N LEU A 71 18.44 -3.21 -2.69
CA LEU A 71 18.58 -4.40 -1.86
C LEU A 71 17.92 -5.58 -2.55
N GLU A 72 18.66 -6.65 -2.75
CA GLU A 72 18.15 -7.86 -3.38
C GLU A 72 18.57 -9.10 -2.60
N THR A 73 17.63 -10.01 -2.33
CA THR A 73 17.96 -11.38 -1.94
C THR A 73 17.04 -12.37 -2.63
N ASN A 74 17.61 -13.37 -3.30
CA ASN A 74 16.80 -14.36 -4.02
C ASN A 74 16.12 -15.35 -3.06
N ASN A 75 16.80 -15.75 -1.99
CA ASN A 75 16.33 -16.76 -1.03
C ASN A 75 16.66 -16.33 0.40
N GLY A 76 15.96 -15.30 0.85
CA GLY A 76 16.05 -14.80 2.21
C GLY A 76 15.10 -13.64 2.43
N ASP A 77 15.11 -13.12 3.65
CA ASP A 77 14.24 -12.05 4.08
C ASP A 77 14.99 -10.72 4.16
N ILE A 78 14.27 -9.62 3.97
CA ILE A 78 14.83 -8.27 4.12
C ILE A 78 14.10 -7.56 5.25
N HIS A 79 14.85 -7.20 6.29
CA HIS A 79 14.34 -6.50 7.47
C HIS A 79 15.00 -5.14 7.61
N ILE A 80 14.19 -4.09 7.56
CA ILE A 80 14.67 -2.71 7.54
C ILE A 80 13.99 -1.89 8.63
N SER A 81 14.77 -1.02 9.28
CA SER A 81 14.27 -0.01 10.21
C SER A 81 13.63 1.16 9.46
N LYS A 82 14.46 1.96 8.77
CA LYS A 82 14.05 3.15 8.04
C LYS A 82 14.98 3.41 6.85
N LEU A 83 14.42 3.78 5.70
CA LEU A 83 15.15 4.28 4.54
C LEU A 83 14.62 5.63 4.10
N ARG A 84 15.51 6.46 3.56
CA ARG A 84 15.17 7.68 2.84
C ARG A 84 16.08 7.83 1.62
N GLY A 85 15.59 8.30 0.49
CA GLY A 85 16.42 8.40 -0.72
C GLY A 85 15.71 9.13 -1.86
N GLU A 86 16.32 9.13 -3.03
CA GLU A 86 15.65 9.50 -4.27
C GLU A 86 15.10 8.24 -4.94
N GLU A 87 15.95 7.21 -5.07
CA GLU A 87 15.61 5.91 -5.64
C GLU A 87 15.77 4.78 -4.61
N ILE A 88 14.68 4.05 -4.32
CA ILE A 88 14.71 2.88 -3.43
C ILE A 88 14.10 1.67 -4.14
N SER A 89 14.90 0.62 -4.33
CA SER A 89 14.50 -0.68 -4.88
C SER A 89 14.81 -1.80 -3.89
N ILE A 90 13.79 -2.61 -3.55
CA ILE A 90 13.92 -3.72 -2.59
C ILE A 90 13.25 -4.96 -3.17
N ALA A 91 14.01 -6.04 -3.36
CA ALA A 91 13.54 -7.27 -3.96
C ALA A 91 13.88 -8.50 -3.11
N ALA A 92 12.85 -9.25 -2.72
CA ALA A 92 12.95 -10.55 -2.06
C ALA A 92 11.95 -11.54 -2.67
N PRO A 93 12.13 -11.95 -3.94
CA PRO A 93 11.13 -12.70 -4.70
C PRO A 93 10.68 -14.03 -4.07
N ASN A 94 11.52 -14.67 -3.25
CA ASN A 94 11.15 -15.91 -2.54
C ASN A 94 11.09 -15.77 -1.01
N GLY A 95 11.24 -14.55 -0.48
CA GLY A 95 11.21 -14.25 0.96
C GLY A 95 10.14 -13.23 1.34
N GLN A 96 10.38 -12.52 2.45
CA GLN A 96 9.51 -11.43 2.91
C GLN A 96 10.30 -10.12 3.08
N ILE A 97 9.59 -9.00 2.92
CA ILE A 97 10.13 -7.67 3.18
C ILE A 97 9.36 -7.06 4.35
N SER A 98 10.09 -6.64 5.39
CA SER A 98 9.53 -5.96 6.56
C SER A 98 10.23 -4.63 6.82
N ILE A 99 9.49 -3.54 6.74
CA ILE A 99 9.94 -2.17 7.04
C ILE A 99 9.22 -1.67 8.27
N SER A 100 9.93 -1.67 9.41
CA SER A 100 9.33 -1.47 10.73
C SER A 100 9.02 -0.02 11.09
N LYS A 101 9.61 0.98 10.42
CA LYS A 101 9.34 2.41 10.67
C LYS A 101 8.82 3.13 9.42
N SER A 102 9.68 3.41 8.44
CA SER A 102 9.27 4.09 7.21
C SER A 102 10.22 3.88 6.03
N VAL A 103 9.67 4.02 4.82
CA VAL A 103 10.42 4.16 3.56
C VAL A 103 9.95 5.45 2.88
N GLU A 104 10.89 6.35 2.59
CA GLU A 104 10.62 7.72 2.13
C GLU A 104 11.50 8.05 0.90
N ALA A 105 10.98 8.06 -0.32
CA ALA A 105 11.79 8.39 -1.52
C ALA A 105 10.98 8.98 -2.67
N SER A 106 11.63 9.54 -3.69
CA SER A 106 10.91 9.96 -4.91
C SER A 106 10.26 8.76 -5.58
N ASN A 107 11.06 7.72 -5.81
CA ASN A 107 10.64 6.48 -6.45
C ASN A 107 10.92 5.29 -5.52
N ILE A 108 9.88 4.47 -5.29
CA ILE A 108 9.97 3.28 -4.45
C ILE A 108 9.47 2.08 -5.24
N LEU A 109 10.29 1.03 -5.33
CA LEU A 109 9.92 -0.29 -5.85
C LEU A 109 10.13 -1.36 -4.78
N ILE A 110 9.08 -2.10 -4.44
CA ILE A 110 9.15 -3.23 -3.50
C ILE A 110 8.59 -4.48 -4.17
N VAL A 111 9.37 -5.56 -4.23
CA VAL A 111 8.99 -6.82 -4.85
C VAL A 111 9.19 -7.96 -3.87
N ALA A 112 8.10 -8.50 -3.32
CA ALA A 112 8.14 -9.73 -2.51
C ALA A 112 6.76 -10.38 -2.39
N PRO A 113 6.69 -11.71 -2.20
CA PRO A 113 5.44 -12.40 -1.87
C PRO A 113 4.74 -11.81 -0.65
N VAL A 114 5.49 -11.42 0.38
CA VAL A 114 4.95 -10.82 1.61
C VAL A 114 5.64 -9.48 1.85
N VAL A 115 4.85 -8.41 1.91
CA VAL A 115 5.32 -7.04 2.13
C VAL A 115 4.61 -6.45 3.34
N VAL A 116 5.37 -6.06 4.36
CA VAL A 116 4.85 -5.38 5.56
C VAL A 116 5.60 -4.07 5.75
N VAL A 117 4.90 -2.95 5.60
CA VAL A 117 5.47 -1.61 5.70
C VAL A 117 4.67 -0.77 6.67
N LYS A 118 5.31 -0.26 7.74
CA LYS A 118 4.59 0.58 8.70
C LYS A 118 4.16 1.93 8.09
N LYS A 119 5.04 2.55 7.30
CA LYS A 119 4.76 3.81 6.58
C LYS A 119 5.53 3.84 5.26
N ALA A 120 4.84 4.10 4.16
CA ALA A 120 5.45 4.37 2.86
C ALA A 120 5.12 5.81 2.44
N SER A 121 6.12 6.56 2.01
CA SER A 121 5.96 7.93 1.53
C SER A 121 6.74 8.09 0.22
N SER A 122 6.05 8.45 -0.85
CA SER A 122 6.67 8.76 -2.13
C SER A 122 6.24 10.13 -2.63
N SER A 123 7.16 10.88 -3.24
CA SER A 123 6.84 12.16 -3.90
C SER A 123 6.52 12.02 -5.38
N GLU A 124 6.83 10.89 -6.01
CA GLU A 124 6.56 10.66 -7.44
C GLU A 124 5.81 9.35 -7.66
N LYS A 125 6.46 8.21 -7.38
CA LYS A 125 5.90 6.87 -7.63
C LYS A 125 6.24 5.88 -6.54
N LEU A 126 5.21 5.15 -6.10
CA LEU A 126 5.35 3.94 -5.28
C LEU A 126 4.79 2.75 -6.05
N HIS A 127 5.62 1.72 -6.26
CA HIS A 127 5.22 0.49 -6.90
C HIS A 127 5.51 -0.71 -6.00
N ILE A 128 4.47 -1.42 -5.61
CA ILE A 128 4.59 -2.66 -4.84
C ILE A 128 4.07 -3.81 -5.70
N LYS A 129 4.91 -4.83 -5.87
CA LYS A 129 4.55 -6.07 -6.57
C LYS A 129 4.59 -7.22 -5.59
N SER A 130 3.45 -7.84 -5.37
CA SER A 130 3.27 -9.03 -4.56
C SER A 130 2.86 -10.23 -5.40
N GLY A 131 3.20 -11.42 -4.93
CA GLY A 131 3.14 -12.64 -5.72
C GLY A 131 4.31 -12.73 -6.71
N ALA A 132 5.06 -13.83 -6.64
CA ALA A 132 6.06 -14.11 -7.66
C ALA A 132 5.43 -15.00 -8.73
N GLU A 133 5.77 -14.76 -10.00
CA GLU A 133 5.48 -15.69 -11.11
C GLU A 133 5.93 -17.12 -10.80
N HIS A 134 6.96 -17.25 -9.94
CA HIS A 134 7.64 -18.50 -9.59
C HIS A 134 7.22 -19.07 -8.22
N CYS A 135 6.46 -18.34 -7.39
CA CYS A 135 5.99 -18.82 -6.08
C CYS A 135 4.51 -19.23 -6.15
N ALA A 136 4.20 -20.26 -6.96
CA ALA A 136 2.84 -20.79 -7.10
C ALA A 136 2.21 -21.29 -5.78
N GLU A 137 3.03 -21.56 -4.77
CA GLU A 137 2.60 -22.22 -3.54
C GLU A 137 2.48 -21.33 -2.30
N LYS A 138 3.10 -20.15 -2.28
CA LYS A 138 3.08 -19.29 -1.09
C LYS A 138 1.87 -18.35 -1.14
N ARG A 139 1.22 -18.15 0.01
CA ARG A 139 0.25 -17.06 0.18
C ARG A 139 1.00 -15.75 0.07
N SER A 140 0.39 -14.78 -0.60
CA SER A 140 0.95 -13.44 -0.74
C SER A 140 0.15 -12.47 0.10
N SER A 141 0.79 -11.41 0.57
CA SER A 141 0.10 -10.33 1.26
C SER A 141 0.87 -9.03 1.18
N VAL A 142 0.11 -7.94 1.18
CA VAL A 142 0.63 -6.58 1.30
C VAL A 142 -0.08 -5.93 2.47
N SER A 143 0.69 -5.43 3.43
CA SER A 143 0.17 -4.66 4.57
C SER A 143 0.93 -3.35 4.69
N ILE A 144 0.22 -2.23 4.56
CA ILE A 144 0.79 -0.89 4.71
C ILE A 144 -0.03 -0.09 5.72
N GLY A 145 0.61 0.32 6.82
CA GLY A 145 -0.07 1.04 7.90
C GLY A 145 -0.38 2.52 7.59
N ALA A 146 0.44 3.16 6.77
CA ALA A 146 0.22 4.52 6.29
C ALA A 146 0.88 4.71 4.93
N LEU A 147 0.14 5.29 3.99
CA LEU A 147 0.53 5.41 2.60
C LEU A 147 0.36 6.84 2.11
N TYR A 148 1.46 7.49 1.74
CA TYR A 148 1.47 8.84 1.19
C TYR A 148 2.14 8.79 -0.17
N SER A 149 1.37 8.86 -1.25
CA SER A 149 1.95 8.87 -2.59
C SER A 149 1.00 9.55 -3.57
N PRO A 150 1.47 10.48 -4.41
CA PRO A 150 0.65 10.99 -5.48
C PRO A 150 0.30 9.89 -6.50
N ASN A 151 1.17 8.87 -6.65
CA ASN A 151 0.94 7.72 -7.54
C ASN A 151 1.39 6.42 -6.86
N ALA A 152 0.47 5.70 -6.24
CA ALA A 152 0.72 4.37 -5.71
C ALA A 152 0.12 3.29 -6.62
N LEU A 153 0.92 2.30 -7.00
CA LEU A 153 0.48 1.10 -7.70
C LEU A 153 0.83 -0.12 -6.85
N VAL A 154 -0.20 -0.83 -6.38
CA VAL A 154 -0.05 -2.09 -5.63
C VAL A 154 -0.63 -3.21 -6.48
N GLN A 155 0.24 -4.11 -6.93
CA GLN A 155 -0.14 -5.23 -7.78
C GLN A 155 0.06 -6.56 -7.05
N SER A 156 -0.90 -7.47 -7.22
CA SER A 156 -0.76 -8.86 -6.80
C SER A 156 -1.10 -9.83 -7.92
N PHE A 157 -0.11 -10.64 -8.30
CA PHE A 157 -0.19 -11.61 -9.40
C PHE A 157 -0.14 -13.07 -8.92
N GLY A 158 -0.32 -13.31 -7.63
CA GLY A 158 -0.29 -14.65 -7.07
C GLY A 158 -1.41 -15.53 -7.63
N LYS A 159 -1.10 -16.80 -7.94
CA LYS A 159 -2.12 -17.82 -8.27
C LYS A 159 -3.03 -18.17 -7.08
N LYS A 160 -2.51 -17.96 -5.87
CA LYS A 160 -3.24 -18.12 -4.60
C LYS A 160 -3.78 -16.76 -4.14
N GLU A 161 -4.72 -16.80 -3.21
CA GLU A 161 -5.28 -15.61 -2.57
C GLU A 161 -4.17 -14.70 -2.05
N CYS A 162 -4.28 -13.41 -2.38
CA CYS A 162 -3.43 -12.36 -1.85
C CYS A 162 -4.28 -11.30 -1.16
N ASN A 163 -4.04 -11.11 0.13
CA ASN A 163 -4.73 -10.06 0.87
C ASN A 163 -3.92 -8.77 0.82
N ILE A 164 -4.59 -7.68 0.46
CA ILE A 164 -4.03 -6.33 0.42
C ILE A 164 -4.74 -5.52 1.50
N ASP A 165 -4.02 -5.08 2.53
CA ASP A 165 -4.54 -4.24 3.62
C ASP A 165 -3.74 -2.94 3.68
N LEU A 166 -4.37 -1.85 3.28
CA LEU A 166 -3.78 -0.53 3.20
C LEU A 166 -4.57 0.43 4.10
N ASP A 167 -3.87 1.17 4.94
CA ASP A 167 -4.44 2.07 5.91
C ASP A 167 -3.82 3.47 5.80
N ALA A 168 -4.54 4.50 6.27
CA ALA A 168 -4.19 5.93 6.15
C ALA A 168 -3.63 6.29 4.77
N ILE A 169 -4.49 6.20 3.75
CA ILE A 169 -4.11 6.39 2.36
C ILE A 169 -4.31 7.86 1.97
N HIS A 170 -3.25 8.50 1.51
CA HIS A 170 -3.25 9.86 1.00
C HIS A 170 -2.65 9.92 -0.42
N GLY A 171 -3.41 10.46 -1.35
CA GLY A 171 -3.05 10.60 -2.77
C GLY A 171 -3.76 9.61 -3.69
N ALA A 172 -3.23 9.37 -4.90
CA ALA A 172 -3.86 8.46 -5.86
C ALA A 172 -3.33 7.04 -5.70
N ILE A 173 -4.25 6.08 -5.59
CA ILE A 173 -3.89 4.66 -5.51
C ILE A 173 -4.58 3.82 -6.59
N GLN A 174 -3.81 2.95 -7.20
CA GLN A 174 -4.28 1.87 -8.05
C GLN A 174 -3.90 0.52 -7.42
N VAL A 175 -4.91 -0.32 -7.20
CA VAL A 175 -4.77 -1.68 -6.70
C VAL A 175 -5.22 -2.65 -7.78
N GLU A 176 -4.34 -3.57 -8.15
CA GLU A 176 -4.64 -4.64 -9.09
C GLU A 176 -4.37 -5.97 -8.41
N ALA A 177 -5.37 -6.85 -8.36
CA ALA A 177 -5.23 -8.15 -7.75
C ALA A 177 -5.95 -9.20 -8.58
N GLU A 178 -5.32 -10.37 -8.74
CA GLU A 178 -5.97 -11.52 -9.37
C GLU A 178 -7.02 -12.15 -8.44
N ARG A 179 -6.68 -12.32 -7.15
CA ARG A 179 -7.48 -13.00 -6.12
C ARG A 179 -7.19 -12.47 -4.72
N GLY A 180 -8.17 -12.61 -3.84
CA GLY A 180 -8.04 -12.33 -2.40
C GLY A 180 -8.71 -11.03 -2.00
N ASN A 181 -8.64 -10.69 -0.71
CA ASN A 181 -9.38 -9.55 -0.18
C ASN A 181 -8.57 -8.26 -0.28
N VAL A 182 -9.25 -7.18 -0.64
CA VAL A 182 -8.68 -5.83 -0.66
C VAL A 182 -9.37 -5.00 0.40
N SER A 183 -8.61 -4.54 1.40
CA SER A 183 -9.08 -3.64 2.45
C SER A 183 -8.32 -2.32 2.36
N LEU A 184 -9.04 -1.25 2.07
CA LEU A 184 -8.52 0.11 1.96
C LEU A 184 -9.19 0.96 3.03
N LYS A 185 -8.41 1.53 3.93
CA LYS A 185 -8.93 2.27 5.09
C LYS A 185 -8.46 3.72 5.09
N ARG A 186 -9.33 4.61 5.54
CA ARG A 186 -9.06 6.05 5.73
C ARG A 186 -8.50 6.69 4.46
N ILE A 187 -9.23 6.51 3.36
CA ILE A 187 -8.84 7.03 2.05
C ILE A 187 -9.11 8.53 1.99
N THR A 188 -8.07 9.30 1.69
CA THR A 188 -8.10 10.71 1.31
C THR A 188 -7.46 10.85 -0.07
N GLY A 189 -8.26 10.72 -1.12
CA GLY A 189 -7.76 10.74 -2.49
C GLY A 189 -8.67 10.00 -3.47
N ASN A 190 -8.15 9.74 -4.67
CA ASN A 190 -8.77 8.89 -5.67
C ASN A 190 -8.23 7.46 -5.62
N THR A 191 -9.12 6.50 -5.79
CA THR A 191 -8.80 5.08 -5.67
C THR A 191 -9.31 4.30 -6.87
N LYS A 192 -8.45 3.50 -7.48
CA LYS A 192 -8.83 2.53 -8.51
C LYS A 192 -8.53 1.12 -8.00
N VAL A 193 -9.54 0.27 -7.89
CA VAL A 193 -9.40 -1.14 -7.54
C VAL A 193 -9.88 -1.98 -8.71
N ASN A 194 -9.04 -2.93 -9.13
CA ASN A 194 -9.38 -3.95 -10.10
C ASN A 194 -9.04 -5.33 -9.52
N LEU A 195 -10.06 -5.99 -8.97
CA LEU A 195 -9.97 -7.36 -8.46
C LEU A 195 -10.58 -8.30 -9.49
N ARG A 196 -9.77 -9.12 -10.15
CA ARG A 196 -10.21 -9.89 -11.32
C ARG A 196 -11.06 -11.12 -10.98
N SER A 197 -10.71 -11.87 -9.94
CA SER A 197 -11.40 -13.11 -9.59
C SER A 197 -11.46 -13.37 -8.09
N GLY A 198 -12.68 -13.40 -7.53
CA GLY A 198 -12.92 -13.76 -6.13
C GLY A 198 -12.31 -12.81 -5.08
N GLY A 199 -12.72 -13.00 -3.83
CA GLY A 199 -12.38 -12.11 -2.71
C GLY A 199 -13.44 -11.03 -2.50
N SER A 200 -13.20 -10.10 -1.58
CA SER A 200 -14.09 -8.95 -1.36
C SER A 200 -13.28 -7.68 -1.30
N VAL A 201 -13.89 -6.57 -1.72
CA VAL A 201 -13.34 -5.22 -1.61
C VAL A 201 -14.02 -4.50 -0.46
N HIS A 202 -13.24 -4.00 0.49
CA HIS A 202 -13.71 -3.12 1.54
C HIS A 202 -12.97 -1.79 1.44
N ALA A 203 -13.69 -0.68 1.31
CA ALA A 203 -13.10 0.66 1.19
C ALA A 203 -13.76 1.64 2.18
N GLU A 204 -12.96 2.28 3.04
CA GLU A 204 -13.37 3.33 3.98
C GLU A 204 -12.81 4.69 3.50
N PHE A 205 -13.70 5.56 3.00
CA PHE A 205 -13.39 6.90 2.51
C PHE A 205 -13.62 7.95 3.60
N ASP A 206 -12.54 8.60 4.04
CA ASP A 206 -12.63 9.75 4.95
C ASP A 206 -13.02 11.02 4.17
N MET A 207 -12.39 11.21 3.01
CA MET A 207 -12.64 12.33 2.10
C MET A 207 -12.37 11.88 0.66
N PRO A 208 -13.40 11.51 -0.12
CA PRO A 208 -13.21 11.13 -1.51
C PRO A 208 -12.77 12.35 -2.33
N HIS A 209 -11.78 12.14 -3.21
CA HIS A 209 -11.35 13.15 -4.18
C HIS A 209 -11.36 12.57 -5.59
N GLY A 210 -11.67 13.41 -6.57
CA GLY A 210 -11.74 12.99 -7.98
C GLY A 210 -12.72 11.82 -8.20
N VAL A 211 -12.35 10.88 -9.07
CA VAL A 211 -13.14 9.69 -9.35
C VAL A 211 -12.46 8.47 -8.73
N SER A 212 -13.19 7.74 -7.90
CA SER A 212 -12.79 6.44 -7.37
C SER A 212 -13.59 5.33 -8.04
N GLU A 213 -12.90 4.33 -8.57
CA GLU A 213 -13.48 3.21 -9.31
C GLU A 213 -13.11 1.90 -8.61
N LEU A 214 -14.09 1.15 -8.15
CA LEU A 214 -13.88 -0.15 -7.50
C LEU A 214 -14.57 -1.22 -8.33
N THR A 215 -13.79 -2.02 -9.05
CA THR A 215 -14.30 -3.15 -9.84
C THR A 215 -13.91 -4.45 -9.17
N ASN A 216 -14.90 -5.28 -8.86
CA ASN A 216 -14.72 -6.59 -8.29
C ASN A 216 -15.37 -7.68 -9.15
N GLY A 217 -14.53 -8.52 -9.77
CA GLY A 217 -14.91 -9.65 -10.59
C GLY A 217 -15.37 -10.89 -9.81
N GLY A 218 -15.32 -10.89 -8.48
CA GLY A 218 -15.93 -11.95 -7.66
C GLY A 218 -16.09 -11.54 -6.20
N GLY A 219 -17.19 -11.93 -5.54
CA GLY A 219 -17.53 -11.55 -4.16
C GLY A 219 -18.03 -10.11 -4.00
N ASP A 220 -18.01 -9.63 -2.76
CA ASP A 220 -18.74 -8.44 -2.31
C ASP A 220 -17.90 -7.16 -2.38
N VAL A 221 -18.57 -6.01 -2.48
CA VAL A 221 -17.99 -4.68 -2.33
C VAL A 221 -18.67 -3.96 -1.17
N SER A 222 -17.92 -3.63 -0.14
CA SER A 222 -18.37 -2.87 1.02
C SER A 222 -17.70 -1.50 1.02
N LEU A 223 -18.52 -0.45 0.91
CA LEU A 223 -18.11 0.94 0.97
C LEU A 223 -18.57 1.54 2.29
N LEU A 224 -17.63 2.18 2.97
CA LEU A 224 -17.90 3.04 4.10
C LEU A 224 -17.45 4.46 3.73
N VAL A 225 -18.35 5.42 3.80
CA VAL A 225 -18.05 6.82 3.48
C VAL A 225 -18.35 7.67 4.70
N ASN A 226 -17.47 8.63 5.00
CA ASN A 226 -17.71 9.61 6.04
C ASN A 226 -19.00 10.39 5.74
N HIS A 227 -19.91 10.47 6.73
CA HIS A 227 -21.17 11.21 6.62
C HIS A 227 -21.06 12.72 6.28
N GLN A 228 -19.86 13.30 6.38
CA GLN A 228 -19.60 14.69 5.98
C GLN A 228 -19.12 14.81 4.53
N ALA A 229 -18.86 13.70 3.84
CA ALA A 229 -18.38 13.72 2.48
C ALA A 229 -19.51 14.04 1.50
N LEU A 230 -19.24 14.96 0.58
CA LEU A 230 -20.04 15.17 -0.62
C LEU A 230 -19.48 14.30 -1.74
N ALA A 231 -20.29 13.39 -2.29
CA ALA A 231 -19.87 12.57 -3.41
C ALA A 231 -21.06 12.14 -4.27
N LYS A 232 -20.88 12.13 -5.59
CA LYS A 232 -21.73 11.38 -6.50
C LYS A 232 -21.43 9.89 -6.31
N VAL A 233 -22.46 9.07 -6.25
CA VAL A 233 -22.30 7.64 -6.07
C VAL A 233 -23.02 6.88 -7.17
N GLU A 234 -22.34 5.88 -7.71
CA GLU A 234 -22.87 4.91 -8.66
C GLU A 234 -22.48 3.50 -8.23
N LEU A 235 -23.47 2.72 -7.81
CA LEU A 235 -23.30 1.33 -7.37
C LEU A 235 -24.00 0.42 -8.37
N ARG A 236 -23.35 -0.68 -8.77
CA ARG A 236 -23.98 -1.72 -9.57
C ARG A 236 -23.54 -3.11 -9.09
N ALA A 237 -24.50 -4.01 -8.93
CA ALA A 237 -24.27 -5.43 -8.74
C ALA A 237 -24.57 -6.20 -10.03
N SER A 238 -24.22 -7.49 -10.09
CA SER A 238 -24.69 -8.38 -11.17
C SER A 238 -26.20 -8.64 -11.06
N ASP A 239 -26.80 -9.24 -12.09
CA ASP A 239 -28.24 -9.55 -12.13
C ASP A 239 -28.69 -10.47 -10.98
N ASP A 240 -27.81 -11.36 -10.51
CA ASP A 240 -28.04 -12.26 -9.38
C ASP A 240 -27.62 -11.66 -8.04
N GLY A 241 -27.12 -10.43 -8.06
CA GLY A 241 -26.59 -9.71 -6.92
C GLY A 241 -27.58 -8.77 -6.23
N GLY A 242 -27.07 -8.03 -5.25
CA GLY A 242 -27.85 -7.04 -4.49
C GLY A 242 -27.08 -5.75 -4.27
N VAL A 243 -27.79 -4.62 -4.33
CA VAL A 243 -27.29 -3.31 -3.89
C VAL A 243 -28.05 -2.89 -2.63
N THR A 244 -27.30 -2.56 -1.59
CA THR A 244 -27.84 -2.07 -0.33
C THR A 244 -27.22 -0.73 0.02
N VAL A 245 -28.04 0.30 0.19
CA VAL A 245 -27.62 1.59 0.77
C VAL A 245 -28.18 1.67 2.18
N VAL A 246 -27.31 1.58 3.19
CA VAL A 246 -27.72 1.61 4.59
C VAL A 246 -28.00 3.05 5.01
N PRO A 247 -29.18 3.33 5.60
CA PRO A 247 -29.53 4.67 6.06
C PRO A 247 -28.59 5.13 7.19
N GLY A 248 -27.71 6.08 6.88
CA GLY A 248 -26.81 6.72 7.84
C GLY A 248 -26.34 8.12 7.42
N GLY A 249 -26.74 8.57 6.23
CA GLY A 249 -26.57 9.91 5.68
C GLY A 249 -27.70 10.23 4.69
N SER A 250 -27.75 11.45 4.18
CA SER A 250 -28.72 11.88 3.16
C SER A 250 -28.23 11.44 1.76
N PHE A 251 -28.29 10.14 1.50
CA PHE A 251 -28.25 9.64 0.13
C PHE A 251 -29.52 10.10 -0.58
N ASP A 252 -29.37 10.97 -1.58
CA ASP A 252 -30.46 11.42 -2.44
C ASP A 252 -30.26 10.83 -3.83
N GLY A 253 -31.15 9.92 -4.22
CA GLY A 253 -31.02 9.19 -5.48
C GLY A 253 -31.99 8.04 -5.65
N GLU A 254 -31.83 7.36 -6.79
CA GLU A 254 -32.61 6.19 -7.14
C GLU A 254 -31.89 4.92 -6.66
N ILE A 255 -32.64 4.02 -6.04
CA ILE A 255 -32.17 2.71 -5.59
C ILE A 255 -33.07 1.64 -6.19
N THR A 256 -32.45 0.68 -6.88
CA THR A 256 -33.07 -0.55 -7.36
C THR A 256 -32.38 -1.75 -6.69
N PRO A 257 -32.90 -2.98 -6.82
CA PRO A 257 -32.26 -4.16 -6.25
C PRO A 257 -30.81 -4.38 -6.70
N THR A 258 -30.44 -3.93 -7.91
CA THR A 258 -29.13 -4.18 -8.52
C THR A 258 -28.32 -2.91 -8.82
N SER A 259 -28.87 -1.71 -8.55
CA SER A 259 -28.17 -0.45 -8.79
C SER A 259 -28.58 0.65 -7.83
N ALA A 260 -27.68 1.58 -7.56
CA ALA A 260 -28.02 2.83 -6.90
C ALA A 260 -27.25 3.98 -7.54
N VAL A 261 -27.93 5.08 -7.85
CA VAL A 261 -27.32 6.28 -8.45
C VAL A 261 -27.86 7.51 -7.72
N GLY A 262 -26.96 8.34 -7.21
CA GLY A 262 -27.36 9.51 -6.43
C GLY A 262 -26.18 10.31 -5.89
N TYR A 263 -26.47 11.09 -4.86
CA TYR A 263 -25.52 11.94 -4.17
C TYR A 263 -25.54 11.65 -2.67
N LEU A 264 -24.36 11.51 -2.09
CA LEU A 264 -24.15 11.66 -0.66
C LEU A 264 -24.04 13.15 -0.37
N THR A 265 -24.92 13.66 0.49
CA THR A 265 -24.86 15.04 0.95
C THR A 265 -24.46 15.08 2.42
N PRO A 266 -23.69 16.10 2.86
CA PRO A 266 -23.35 16.26 4.27
C PRO A 266 -24.61 16.44 5.12
N ASP A 267 -24.71 15.70 6.23
CA ASP A 267 -25.80 15.90 7.19
C ASP A 267 -25.54 17.17 8.03
N GLU A 268 -26.09 18.31 7.57
CA GLU A 268 -25.97 19.60 8.27
C GLU A 268 -26.58 19.57 9.68
N SER A 269 -27.56 18.69 9.93
CA SER A 269 -28.25 18.63 11.23
C SER A 269 -27.34 18.12 12.35
N ARG A 270 -26.31 17.34 12.03
CA ARG A 270 -25.33 16.80 12.99
C ARG A 270 -24.09 17.67 13.19
N ALA A 271 -23.81 18.61 12.28
CA ALA A 271 -22.65 19.50 12.37
C ALA A 271 -22.73 20.48 13.56
N THR A 272 -23.93 20.76 14.07
CA THR A 272 -24.16 21.76 15.14
C THR A 272 -23.84 21.26 16.55
N VAL A 273 -23.63 19.95 16.76
CA VAL A 273 -23.41 19.38 18.11
C VAL A 273 -21.92 19.21 18.45
N ALA A 274 -21.01 19.29 17.46
CA ALA A 274 -19.57 19.20 17.68
C ALA A 274 -18.90 20.57 17.90
N GLY A 275 -19.52 21.42 18.73
CA GLY A 275 -18.89 22.63 19.27
C GLY A 275 -17.82 22.31 20.32
N ARG A 276 -16.74 21.61 19.94
CA ARG A 276 -15.49 21.50 20.71
C ARG A 276 -14.41 20.77 19.89
N GLY A 277 -13.50 21.57 19.32
CA GLY A 277 -12.12 21.15 19.09
C GLY A 277 -11.84 20.40 17.79
N ALA A 278 -11.88 21.10 16.65
CA ALA A 278 -11.07 20.78 15.48
C ALA A 278 -9.55 20.99 15.76
N ALA A 279 -9.05 20.42 16.86
CA ALA A 279 -7.62 20.28 17.13
C ALA A 279 -7.18 18.93 16.55
N MET A 280 -7.25 18.84 15.22
CA MET A 280 -6.62 17.81 14.42
C MET A 280 -5.11 17.90 14.68
N GLY A 281 -4.54 16.84 15.25
CA GLY A 281 -3.17 16.88 15.75
C GLY A 281 -2.14 17.13 14.65
N LYS A 282 -1.38 18.22 14.76
CA LYS A 282 -0.09 18.57 14.08
C LYS A 282 0.10 18.27 12.58
N VAL A 283 -0.86 17.71 11.88
CA VAL A 283 -0.87 17.52 10.44
C VAL A 283 -1.66 18.70 9.90
N ASN A 284 -0.95 19.67 9.32
CA ASN A 284 -1.57 20.75 8.60
C ASN A 284 -2.29 20.14 7.39
N LEU A 285 -3.60 19.90 7.49
CA LEU A 285 -4.36 19.31 6.38
C LEU A 285 -4.28 20.17 5.14
N GLU A 286 -4.38 21.50 5.23
CA GLU A 286 -4.19 22.38 4.06
C GLU A 286 -2.78 22.24 3.45
N GLY A 287 -1.77 21.94 4.26
CA GLY A 287 -0.40 21.71 3.81
C GLY A 287 -0.22 20.35 3.12
N ALA A 288 -0.81 19.30 3.70
CA ALA A 288 -0.83 17.95 3.12
C ALA A 288 -1.68 17.90 1.85
N GLU A 289 -2.81 18.61 1.89
CA GLU A 289 -3.72 18.92 0.80
C GLU A 289 -2.87 19.53 -0.31
N ARG A 290 -2.34 20.76 -0.19
CA ARG A 290 -1.53 21.40 -1.26
C ARG A 290 -0.37 20.55 -1.82
N SER A 291 0.23 19.66 -1.04
CA SER A 291 1.27 18.74 -1.52
C SER A 291 0.76 17.56 -2.36
N SER A 292 -0.53 17.21 -2.29
CA SER A 292 -1.13 16.16 -3.12
C SER A 292 -1.84 16.67 -4.39
N TYR A 293 -1.99 17.99 -4.61
CA TYR A 293 -2.77 18.53 -5.77
C TYR A 293 -1.98 18.72 -7.07
N THR A 294 -0.67 18.48 -7.12
CA THR A 294 0.11 18.85 -8.32
C THR A 294 0.30 17.76 -9.38
N THR A 295 -0.34 16.58 -9.29
CA THR A 295 -0.15 15.50 -10.29
C THR A 295 -1.42 14.70 -10.58
N SER A 296 -2.51 15.37 -10.99
CA SER A 296 -3.66 14.71 -11.62
C SER A 296 -3.33 14.31 -13.07
N PHE A 297 -2.75 13.12 -13.27
CA PHE A 297 -2.41 12.57 -14.61
C PHE A 297 -3.60 11.92 -15.36
N PHE A 298 -4.81 11.88 -14.77
CA PHE A 298 -5.99 11.25 -15.39
C PHE A 298 -6.85 12.19 -16.25
N GLY A 299 -6.36 13.38 -16.59
CA GLY A 299 -7.03 14.27 -17.54
C GLY A 299 -6.05 15.20 -18.23
N ASP A 300 -5.83 14.99 -19.54
CA ASP A 300 -5.25 16.00 -20.41
C ASP A 300 -6.19 17.23 -20.38
N GLY A 301 -5.76 18.31 -19.74
CA GLY A 301 -6.30 19.66 -19.94
C GLY A 301 -7.78 19.88 -19.65
N ALA A 302 -8.35 19.29 -18.60
CA ALA A 302 -9.69 19.65 -18.15
C ALA A 302 -9.61 20.94 -17.31
N GLU A 303 -10.27 22.00 -17.79
CA GLU A 303 -10.63 23.19 -16.99
C GLU A 303 -11.13 22.76 -15.61
N GLU A 304 -10.71 23.49 -14.56
CA GLU A 304 -11.13 23.31 -13.16
C GLU A 304 -12.65 23.47 -13.02
N SER A 305 -13.40 22.48 -13.46
CA SER A 305 -14.74 22.25 -12.98
C SER A 305 -14.59 21.82 -11.52
N GLU A 306 -15.31 22.48 -10.61
CA GLU A 306 -15.61 22.03 -9.24
C GLU A 306 -16.41 20.71 -9.31
N ALA A 307 -15.82 19.68 -9.90
CA ALA A 307 -16.44 18.40 -10.12
C ALA A 307 -16.60 17.73 -8.77
N VAL A 308 -17.85 17.52 -8.37
CA VAL A 308 -18.21 16.74 -7.20
C VAL A 308 -17.49 15.39 -7.28
N PRO A 309 -16.74 14.96 -6.24
CA PRO A 309 -16.07 13.67 -6.23
C PRO A 309 -17.05 12.54 -6.57
N ALA A 310 -16.59 11.50 -7.25
CA ALA A 310 -17.42 10.38 -7.65
C ALA A 310 -16.87 9.06 -7.09
N ILE A 311 -17.77 8.21 -6.58
CA ILE A 311 -17.46 6.84 -6.17
C ILE A 311 -18.29 5.91 -7.05
N VAL A 312 -17.61 5.11 -7.85
CA VAL A 312 -18.19 4.10 -8.72
C VAL A 312 -17.78 2.73 -8.21
N ALA A 313 -18.74 1.87 -7.89
CA ALA A 313 -18.48 0.51 -7.44
C ALA A 313 -19.29 -0.52 -8.21
N LEU A 314 -18.58 -1.52 -8.72
CA LEU A 314 -19.09 -2.65 -9.49
C LEU A 314 -18.75 -3.93 -8.73
N GLY A 315 -19.78 -4.59 -8.19
CA GLY A 315 -19.64 -5.86 -7.48
C GLY A 315 -20.32 -7.01 -8.20
N SER A 316 -19.83 -8.22 -7.97
CA SER A 316 -20.41 -9.42 -8.57
C SER A 316 -21.58 -10.00 -7.75
N THR A 317 -21.54 -9.92 -6.43
CA THR A 317 -22.56 -10.49 -5.53
C THR A 317 -23.30 -9.39 -4.78
N GLU A 318 -22.71 -8.77 -3.77
CA GLU A 318 -23.32 -7.66 -3.04
C GLU A 318 -22.49 -6.39 -3.19
N VAL A 319 -23.16 -5.25 -3.37
CA VAL A 319 -22.56 -3.92 -3.20
C VAL A 319 -23.29 -3.20 -2.08
N ARG A 320 -22.58 -2.93 -0.99
CA ARG A 320 -23.12 -2.27 0.19
C ARG A 320 -22.45 -0.93 0.42
N LEU A 321 -23.25 0.12 0.52
CA LEU A 321 -22.80 1.46 0.91
C LEU A 321 -23.33 1.80 2.30
N GLU A 322 -22.44 2.25 3.17
CA GLU A 322 -22.76 2.81 4.47
C GLU A 322 -22.16 4.21 4.60
N SER A 323 -22.95 5.12 5.17
CA SER A 323 -22.45 6.41 5.66
C SER A 323 -22.43 6.36 7.18
N LEU A 324 -21.26 6.40 7.80
CA LEU A 324 -21.16 6.43 9.28
C LEU A 324 -20.51 7.72 9.76
N SER A 325 -20.91 8.12 10.97
CA SER A 325 -20.15 9.12 11.71
C SER A 325 -18.85 8.50 12.24
N TRP A 326 -17.84 9.34 12.48
CA TRP A 326 -16.59 8.90 13.11
C TRP A 326 -16.85 8.19 14.46
N MET A 327 -17.81 8.68 15.25
CA MET A 327 -18.21 8.05 16.51
C MET A 327 -18.82 6.66 16.30
N ASP A 328 -19.63 6.47 15.26
CA ASP A 328 -20.22 5.16 14.95
C ASP A 328 -19.17 4.19 14.40
N SER A 329 -18.19 4.69 13.63
CA SER A 329 -17.02 3.92 13.21
C SER A 329 -16.18 3.46 14.42
N ILE A 330 -15.97 4.34 15.41
CA ILE A 330 -15.28 3.98 16.66
C ILE A 330 -16.09 2.96 17.47
N LYS A 331 -17.37 3.20 17.71
CA LYS A 331 -18.23 2.26 18.42
C LYS A 331 -18.17 0.89 17.76
N ARG A 332 -18.31 0.81 16.44
CA ARG A 332 -18.19 -0.45 15.71
C ARG A 332 -16.82 -1.12 15.87
N LYS A 333 -15.73 -0.35 15.97
CA LYS A 333 -14.37 -0.89 16.20
C LYS A 333 -14.18 -1.41 17.63
N PHE A 334 -14.89 -0.87 18.63
CA PHE A 334 -14.69 -1.21 20.05
C PHE A 334 -15.85 -1.97 20.73
N ASP A 335 -17.06 -1.97 20.18
CA ASP A 335 -18.25 -2.70 20.67
C ASP A 335 -18.30 -4.17 20.20
N VAL A 336 -17.29 -4.63 19.43
CA VAL A 336 -17.14 -6.05 19.05
C VAL A 336 -16.31 -6.82 20.12
N ALA A 337 -16.41 -6.41 21.39
CA ALA A 337 -15.78 -7.07 22.53
C ALA A 337 -16.79 -7.91 23.32
#